data_AF-A0A2E6MQI5-F1
#
_entry.id   AF-A0A2E6MQI5-F1
#
_cell.length_a   1.000
_cell.length_b   1.000
_cell.length_c   1.000
_cell.angle_alpha   90.00
_cell.angle_beta   90.00
_cell.angle_gamma   90.00
#
_symmetry.space_group_name_H-M   'P 1'
#
loop_
_entity.id
_entity.type
_entity.pdbx_description
1 polymer ?
#
loop_
_entity_poly.entity_id
_entity_poly.type
_entity_poly.pdbx_seq_one_letter_code
_entity_poly.pdbx_strand_id
1 'polypeptide(L)'
;MSDRLQGKVPKGWGYELIWATNDKYCGKIMVFEKAGAKFSMHFHKEKDETWFVNDGKFLLRWIDTKEAKLYSKELNPGDTWHNPPLQPHQLEAMVDNSSVTEVSTADSVEDNYRIIPGDSQKPEEVKPVPPTNVE
;
A
#
# COMPACT_ATOMS: atom_id res chain seq x y z
N MET A 1 8.46 -13.74 17.10
CA MET A 1 9.11 -12.57 16.46
C MET A 1 8.23 -12.25 15.28
N SER A 2 7.78 -11.00 15.14
CA SER A 2 6.95 -10.59 14.01
C SER A 2 7.83 -10.50 12.76
N ASP A 3 7.39 -11.09 11.65
CA ASP A 3 8.15 -11.01 10.39
C ASP A 3 8.09 -9.58 9.84
N ARG A 4 9.28 -9.00 9.57
CA ARG A 4 9.47 -7.61 9.12
C ARG A 4 10.32 -7.56 7.86
N LEU A 5 10.04 -6.57 7.03
CA LEU A 5 10.83 -6.27 5.83
C LEU A 5 11.69 -5.03 6.05
N GLN A 6 12.75 -4.88 5.26
CA GLN A 6 13.66 -3.73 5.26
C GLN A 6 14.18 -3.44 3.84
N GLY A 7 14.64 -2.20 3.61
CA GLY A 7 15.18 -1.78 2.32
C GLY A 7 14.11 -1.59 1.25
N LYS A 8 14.49 -1.75 -0.02
CA LYS A 8 13.58 -1.60 -1.16
C LYS A 8 12.83 -2.91 -1.42
N VAL A 9 11.50 -2.90 -1.29
CA VAL A 9 10.62 -4.05 -1.49
C VAL A 9 9.70 -3.79 -2.69
N PRO A 10 9.78 -4.57 -3.77
CA PRO A 10 8.91 -4.40 -4.93
C PRO A 10 7.47 -4.80 -4.62
N LYS A 11 6.52 -4.12 -5.26
CA LYS A 11 5.07 -4.34 -5.16
C LYS A 11 4.45 -4.23 -6.54
N GLY A 12 3.26 -4.79 -6.74
CA GLY A 12 2.56 -4.70 -8.03
C GLY A 12 2.15 -3.27 -8.43
N TRP A 13 2.16 -2.33 -7.47
CA TRP A 13 1.83 -0.92 -7.66
C TRP A 13 3.06 0.00 -7.69
N GLY A 14 4.27 -0.55 -7.52
CA GLY A 14 5.51 0.22 -7.40
C GLY A 14 6.45 -0.41 -6.37
N TYR A 15 6.87 0.34 -5.35
CA TYR A 15 7.73 -0.21 -4.29
C TYR A 15 7.60 0.52 -2.97
N GLU A 16 8.01 -0.17 -1.91
CA GLU A 16 8.26 0.39 -0.59
C GLU A 16 9.77 0.57 -0.39
N LEU A 17 10.19 1.69 0.16
CA LEU A 17 11.53 1.90 0.71
C LEU A 17 11.43 1.98 2.23
N ILE A 18 11.72 0.88 2.90
CA ILE A 18 11.64 0.73 4.36
C ILE A 18 12.99 1.11 4.95
N TRP A 19 13.07 2.30 5.56
CA TRP A 19 14.31 2.87 6.09
C TRP A 19 14.43 2.74 7.61
N ALA A 20 13.33 2.44 8.29
CA ALA A 20 13.35 2.05 9.70
C ALA A 20 12.34 0.94 9.97
N THR A 21 12.75 -0.09 10.72
CA THR A 21 11.88 -1.16 11.19
C THR A 21 12.45 -1.74 12.49
N ASN A 22 11.66 -1.77 13.56
CA ASN A 22 12.07 -2.30 14.87
C ASN A 22 10.82 -2.57 15.73
N ASP A 23 11.02 -2.93 17.00
CA ASP A 23 9.95 -3.27 17.94
C ASP A 23 9.07 -2.10 18.39
N LYS A 24 9.41 -0.88 18.00
CA LYS A 24 8.69 0.33 18.40
C LYS A 24 8.02 1.03 17.23
N TYR A 25 8.69 1.12 16.08
CA TYR A 25 8.21 1.91 14.95
C TYR A 25 8.69 1.38 13.61
N CYS A 26 8.00 1.82 12.56
CA CYS A 26 8.41 1.64 11.18
C CYS A 26 8.34 2.98 10.41
N GLY A 27 9.27 3.15 9.47
CA GLY A 27 9.32 4.28 8.56
C GLY A 27 9.50 3.79 7.13
N LYS A 28 8.61 4.24 6.24
CA LYS A 28 8.62 3.84 4.82
C LYS A 28 8.42 5.05 3.92
N ILE A 29 8.93 4.94 2.70
CA ILE A 29 8.46 5.75 1.57
C ILE A 29 7.81 4.78 0.59
N MET A 30 6.54 4.99 0.29
CA MET A 30 5.80 4.21 -0.71
C MET A 30 5.76 5.01 -2.00
N VAL A 31 6.27 4.41 -3.07
CA VAL A 31 6.36 5.05 -4.39
C VAL A 31 5.50 4.28 -5.37
N PHE A 32 4.55 4.99 -5.98
CA PHE A 32 3.62 4.49 -6.97
C PHE A 32 4.07 4.95 -8.35
N GLU A 33 4.55 4.02 -9.17
CA GLU A 33 5.25 4.36 -10.41
C GLU A 33 4.30 4.80 -11.54
N LYS A 34 3.02 4.40 -11.47
CA LYS A 34 2.01 4.63 -12.52
C LYS A 34 0.71 5.19 -11.97
N ALA A 35 0.07 6.07 -12.73
CA ALA A 35 -1.31 6.46 -12.52
C ALA A 35 -2.23 5.21 -12.57
N GLY A 36 -3.19 5.14 -11.65
CA GLY A 36 -4.06 3.98 -11.42
C GLY A 36 -3.43 2.86 -10.59
N ALA A 37 -2.13 2.97 -10.24
CA ALA A 37 -1.49 2.01 -9.35
C ALA A 37 -2.07 2.11 -7.94
N LYS A 38 -2.42 0.97 -7.34
CA LYS A 38 -3.05 0.90 -6.01
C LYS A 38 -2.65 -0.34 -5.24
N PHE A 39 -2.53 -0.19 -3.92
CA PHE A 39 -2.49 -1.34 -3.03
C PHE A 39 -3.90 -1.90 -2.77
N SER A 40 -4.00 -3.07 -2.14
CA SER A 40 -5.29 -3.68 -1.78
C SER A 40 -6.08 -2.79 -0.82
N MET A 41 -7.40 -2.88 -0.82
CA MET A 41 -8.16 -2.44 0.35
C MET A 41 -7.80 -3.38 1.50
N HIS A 42 -7.19 -2.85 2.56
CA HIS A 42 -6.76 -3.64 3.70
C HIS A 42 -6.87 -2.83 4.99
N PHE A 43 -6.74 -3.52 6.12
CA PHE A 43 -6.59 -2.90 7.43
C PHE A 43 -5.52 -3.62 8.24
N HIS A 44 -5.09 -2.94 9.29
CA HIS A 44 -4.17 -3.44 10.30
C HIS A 44 -4.92 -3.65 11.60
N LYS A 45 -4.69 -4.76 12.30
CA LYS A 45 -5.29 -5.01 13.61
C LYS A 45 -4.54 -4.28 14.71
N GLU A 46 -3.21 -4.22 14.60
CA GLU A 46 -2.34 -3.68 15.65
C GLU A 46 -1.65 -2.38 15.20
N LYS A 47 -1.21 -2.31 13.93
CA LYS A 47 -0.46 -1.16 13.44
C LYS A 47 -1.33 0.09 13.36
N ASP A 48 -0.80 1.19 13.90
CA ASP A 48 -1.33 2.54 13.78
C ASP A 48 -0.35 3.32 12.89
N GLU A 49 -0.84 3.93 11.81
CA GLU A 49 0.00 4.55 10.80
C GLU A 49 -0.51 5.90 10.32
N THR A 50 0.43 6.78 9.98
CA THR A 50 0.16 8.09 9.41
C THR A 50 0.98 8.29 8.15
N TRP A 51 0.34 8.89 7.17
CA TRP A 51 0.89 9.24 5.89
C TRP A 51 1.10 10.74 5.76
N PHE A 52 2.18 11.12 5.08
CA PHE A 52 2.43 12.45 4.54
C PHE A 52 2.68 12.34 3.04
N VAL A 53 1.87 13.00 2.22
CA VAL A 53 2.04 12.97 0.76
C VAL A 53 3.24 13.82 0.38
N ASN A 54 4.28 13.17 -0.15
CA ASN A 54 5.50 13.84 -0.58
C ASN A 54 5.31 14.52 -1.92
N ASP A 55 4.77 13.79 -2.90
CA ASP A 55 4.61 14.25 -4.27
C ASP A 55 3.48 13.51 -4.99
N GLY A 56 3.00 14.08 -6.10
CA GLY A 56 1.95 13.52 -6.93
C GLY A 56 0.54 13.80 -6.41
N LYS A 57 -0.38 12.88 -6.62
CA LYS A 57 -1.79 13.02 -6.24
C LYS A 57 -2.40 11.65 -6.01
N PHE A 58 -3.21 11.49 -4.98
CA PHE A 58 -3.83 10.21 -4.65
C PHE A 58 -5.34 10.30 -4.47
N LEU A 59 -6.01 9.22 -4.83
CA LEU A 59 -7.38 8.93 -4.41
C LEU A 59 -7.33 7.96 -3.24
N LEU A 60 -7.65 8.46 -2.06
CA LEU A 60 -7.84 7.66 -0.86
C LEU A 60 -9.28 7.17 -0.80
N ARG A 61 -9.47 5.89 -0.47
CA ARG A 61 -10.77 5.31 -0.11
C ARG A 61 -10.67 4.66 1.26
N TRP A 62 -11.69 4.77 2.09
CA TRP A 62 -11.75 4.09 3.39
C TRP A 62 -13.16 3.65 3.73
N ILE A 63 -13.28 2.60 4.53
CA ILE A 63 -14.57 2.13 5.03
C ILE A 63 -14.76 2.62 6.47
N ASP A 64 -15.81 3.39 6.71
CA ASP A 64 -16.28 3.63 8.07
C ASP A 64 -17.03 2.37 8.55
N THR A 65 -16.41 1.66 9.49
CA THR A 65 -16.94 0.39 10.03
C THR A 65 -18.13 0.59 10.98
N LYS A 66 -18.40 1.82 11.44
CA LYS A 66 -19.58 2.15 12.25
C LYS A 66 -20.80 2.39 11.36
N GLU A 67 -20.59 3.04 10.23
CA GLU A 67 -21.68 3.36 9.28
C GLU A 67 -21.84 2.36 8.15
N ALA A 68 -20.91 1.41 8.01
CA ALA A 68 -20.82 0.49 6.87
C ALA A 68 -20.79 1.21 5.51
N LYS A 69 -20.08 2.34 5.44
CA LYS A 69 -19.99 3.18 4.24
C LYS A 69 -18.57 3.29 3.72
N LEU A 70 -18.46 3.25 2.39
CA LEU A 70 -17.23 3.57 1.66
C LEU A 70 -17.19 5.08 1.40
N TYR A 71 -16.12 5.72 1.84
CA TYR A 71 -15.80 7.11 1.58
C TYR A 71 -14.58 7.22 0.67
N SER A 72 -14.44 8.37 0.02
CA SER A 72 -13.25 8.70 -0.74
C SER A 72 -12.91 10.19 -0.66
N LYS A 73 -11.62 10.50 -0.81
CA LYS A 73 -11.13 11.87 -0.95
C LYS A 73 -9.84 11.90 -1.73
N GLU A 74 -9.55 13.04 -2.34
CA GLU A 74 -8.25 13.31 -2.94
C GLU A 74 -7.25 13.73 -1.86
N LEU A 75 -5.99 13.35 -2.05
CA LEU A 75 -4.85 13.81 -1.27
C LEU A 75 -3.82 14.45 -2.22
N ASN A 76 -3.35 15.64 -1.85
CA ASN A 76 -2.37 16.44 -2.58
C ASN A 76 -1.05 16.51 -1.80
N PRO A 77 0.07 16.96 -2.42
CA PRO A 77 1.33 17.11 -1.73
C PRO A 77 1.20 18.02 -0.50
N GLY A 78 1.77 17.57 0.63
CA GLY A 78 1.64 18.24 1.93
C GLY A 78 0.44 17.77 2.77
N ASP A 79 -0.54 17.08 2.19
CA ASP A 79 -1.64 16.51 2.96
C ASP A 79 -1.17 15.35 3.84
N THR A 80 -1.81 15.21 5.00
CA THR A 80 -1.64 14.07 5.91
C THR A 80 -2.89 13.22 6.00
N TRP A 81 -2.71 11.93 6.26
CA TRP A 81 -3.80 11.01 6.55
C TRP A 81 -3.42 10.01 7.64
N HIS A 82 -4.33 9.75 8.58
CA HIS A 82 -4.14 8.80 9.68
C HIS A 82 -5.02 7.58 9.45
N ASN A 83 -4.42 6.38 9.38
CA ASN A 83 -5.13 5.11 9.41
C ASN A 83 -5.04 4.51 10.83
N PRO A 84 -6.07 4.66 11.67
CA PRO A 84 -6.11 3.95 12.93
C PRO A 84 -6.28 2.44 12.70
N PRO A 85 -5.91 1.60 13.69
CA PRO A 85 -6.19 0.18 13.65
C PRO A 85 -7.66 -0.12 13.33
N LEU A 86 -7.88 -1.19 12.57
CA LEU A 86 -9.19 -1.70 12.14
C LEU A 86 -9.97 -0.77 11.20
N GLN A 87 -9.35 0.25 10.61
CA GLN A 87 -9.95 1.04 9.53
C GLN A 87 -9.49 0.52 8.17
N PRO A 88 -10.38 -0.05 7.34
CA PRO A 88 -10.02 -0.41 5.97
C PRO A 88 -9.72 0.81 5.11
N HIS A 89 -8.60 0.78 4.40
CA HIS A 89 -8.15 1.86 3.55
C HIS A 89 -7.52 1.33 2.25
N GLN A 90 -7.61 2.14 1.19
CA GLN A 90 -6.99 1.94 -0.11
C GLN A 90 -6.44 3.25 -0.63
N LEU A 91 -5.20 3.24 -1.10
CA LEU A 91 -4.57 4.37 -1.76
C LEU A 91 -4.29 4.02 -3.24
N GLU A 92 -4.71 4.91 -4.13
CA GLU A 92 -4.51 4.81 -5.58
C GLU A 92 -3.84 6.08 -6.09
N ALA A 93 -2.74 5.95 -6.82
CA ALA A 93 -2.07 7.08 -7.45
C ALA A 93 -2.90 7.61 -8.63
N MET A 94 -3.11 8.91 -8.69
CA MET A 94 -3.83 9.57 -9.79
C MET A 94 -2.88 10.07 -10.89
N VAL A 95 -1.59 10.18 -10.58
CA VAL A 95 -0.53 10.57 -11.52
C VAL A 95 0.70 9.68 -11.33
N ASP A 96 1.52 9.55 -12.38
CA ASP A 96 2.77 8.78 -12.35
C ASP A 96 3.74 9.31 -11.29
N ASN A 97 4.55 8.43 -10.72
CA ASN A 97 5.58 8.73 -9.73
C ASN A 97 5.07 9.45 -8.46
N SER A 98 3.84 9.17 -8.03
CA SER A 98 3.32 9.68 -6.77
C SER A 98 4.00 8.99 -5.58
N SER A 99 4.21 9.71 -4.47
CA SER A 99 4.85 9.11 -3.29
C SER A 99 4.30 9.63 -1.96
N VAL A 100 4.34 8.75 -0.96
CA VAL A 100 3.87 9.03 0.40
C VAL A 100 4.84 8.45 1.42
N THR A 101 5.11 9.20 2.48
CA THR A 101 5.91 8.76 3.61
C THR A 101 4.97 8.21 4.67
N GLU A 102 5.23 6.99 5.11
CA GLU A 102 4.53 6.35 6.21
C GLU A 102 5.41 6.37 7.46
N VAL A 103 4.82 6.78 8.57
CA VAL A 103 5.32 6.50 9.91
C VAL A 103 4.28 5.70 10.66
N SER A 104 4.72 4.70 11.39
CA SER A 104 3.81 3.81 12.11
C SER A 104 4.44 3.25 13.37
N THR A 105 3.59 2.63 14.20
CA THR A 105 4.06 1.66 15.20
C THR A 105 4.78 0.48 14.52
N ALA A 106 5.26 -0.49 15.30
CA ALA A 106 6.00 -1.63 14.74
C ALA A 106 5.17 -2.35 13.64
N ASP A 107 5.77 -2.53 12.47
CA ASP A 107 5.15 -3.20 11.33
C ASP A 107 5.32 -4.72 11.42
N SER A 108 4.42 -5.45 10.76
CA SER A 108 4.50 -6.89 10.55
C SER A 108 3.80 -7.29 9.26
N VAL A 109 4.42 -8.18 8.50
CA VAL A 109 3.82 -8.73 7.27
C VAL A 109 2.52 -9.53 7.55
N GLU A 110 2.37 -10.02 8.78
CA GLU A 110 1.22 -10.80 9.25
C GLU A 110 0.00 -9.92 9.56
N ASP A 111 0.20 -8.63 9.86
CA ASP A 111 -0.85 -7.69 10.25
C ASP A 111 -1.56 -7.04 9.05
N ASN A 112 -1.65 -7.75 7.92
CA ASN A 112 -2.21 -7.24 6.67
C ASN A 112 -3.46 -8.02 6.26
N TYR A 113 -4.63 -7.54 6.69
CA TYR A 113 -5.92 -8.18 6.41
C TYR A 113 -6.58 -7.55 5.19
N ARG A 114 -6.60 -8.29 4.07
CA ARG A 114 -7.07 -7.80 2.76
C ARG A 114 -8.57 -8.03 2.57
N ILE A 115 -9.24 -7.06 1.97
CA ILE A 115 -10.68 -7.08 1.66
C ILE A 115 -10.93 -7.05 0.15
N ILE A 116 -10.21 -6.20 -0.59
CA ILE A 116 -10.35 -6.04 -2.05
C ILE A 116 -8.94 -6.06 -2.67
N PRO A 117 -8.70 -6.82 -3.76
CA PRO A 117 -7.38 -6.90 -4.37
C PRO A 117 -6.88 -5.55 -4.89
N GLY A 118 -5.56 -5.34 -4.77
CA GLY A 118 -4.83 -4.28 -5.46
C GLY A 118 -3.91 -4.86 -6.52
N ASP A 119 -2.93 -4.09 -6.97
CA ASP A 119 -2.10 -4.52 -8.10
C ASP A 119 -1.10 -5.62 -7.73
N SER A 120 -0.73 -5.76 -6.45
CA SER A 120 0.07 -6.89 -5.95
C SER A 120 -0.71 -8.23 -5.88
N GLN A 121 -2.01 -8.24 -6.20
CA GLN A 121 -2.86 -9.43 -6.21
C GLN A 121 -3.36 -9.80 -7.61
N LYS A 122 -2.85 -9.16 -8.67
CA LYS A 122 -3.19 -9.54 -10.04
C LYS A 122 -2.68 -10.96 -10.33
N PRO A 123 -3.44 -11.79 -11.06
CA PRO A 123 -2.93 -13.06 -11.57
C PRO A 123 -1.68 -12.80 -12.41
N GLU A 124 -0.66 -13.65 -12.32
CA GLU A 124 0.45 -13.59 -13.25
C GLU A 124 -0.08 -13.80 -14.68
N GLU A 125 0.33 -12.94 -15.61
CA GLU A 125 0.08 -13.19 -17.03
C GLU A 125 0.80 -14.49 -17.40
N VAL A 126 0.03 -15.50 -17.82
CA VAL A 126 0.58 -16.72 -18.41
C VAL A 126 1.31 -16.31 -19.68
N LYS A 127 2.65 -16.28 -19.64
CA LYS A 127 3.45 -16.05 -20.84
C LYS A 127 3.13 -17.18 -21.84
N PRO A 128 2.85 -16.87 -23.12
CA PRO A 128 2.63 -17.90 -24.11
C PRO A 128 3.87 -18.80 -24.17
N VAL A 129 3.66 -20.11 -23.98
CA VAL A 129 4.71 -21.11 -24.13
C VAL A 129 5.15 -21.09 -25.61
N PRO A 130 6.43 -20.87 -25.91
CA PRO A 130 6.91 -20.98 -27.29
C PRO A 130 6.59 -22.38 -27.82
N PRO A 131 6.18 -22.53 -29.09
CA PRO A 131 5.99 -23.85 -29.68
C PRO A 131 7.30 -24.64 -29.52
N THR A 132 7.21 -25.78 -28.85
CA THR A 132 8.31 -26.75 -28.81
C THR A 132 8.49 -27.28 -30.22
N ASN A 133 9.60 -26.94 -30.85
CA ASN A 133 10.03 -27.61 -32.07
C ASN A 133 10.28 -29.07 -31.73
N VAL A 134 9.42 -29.94 -32.25
CA VAL A 134 9.64 -31.39 -32.25
C VAL A 134 10.51 -31.65 -33.47
N GLU A 135 11.80 -31.92 -33.25
CA GLU A 135 12.69 -32.51 -34.27
C GLU A 135 12.36 -34.00 -34.45
#